data_AF-A0A3M7LWM8-F1
#
_entry.id   AF-A0A3M7LWM8-F1
#
_cell.length_a   1.000
_cell.length_b   1.000
_cell.length_c   1.000
_cell.angle_alpha   90.00
_cell.angle_beta   90.00
_cell.angle_gamma   90.00
#
_symmetry.space_group_name_H-M   'P 1'
#
loop_
_entity.id
_entity.type
_entity.pdbx_description
1 polymer ?
#
loop_
_entity_poly.entity_id
_entity_poly.type
_entity_poly.pdbx_seq_one_letter_code
_entity_poly.pdbx_strand_id
1 'polypeptide(L)'
;MFYLKSGTMANQPTTTEPIQLAQILSDLNSLRACDPSSALALVSARPNTSTSTITSSVGTTSAQDAELNRAKDLLRLHHEVKEAHTRGELGKELEEAREAVRRSVGG
;
A
#
# COMPACT_ATOMS: atom_id res chain seq x y z
N MET A 1 -71.74 15.33 19.31
CA MET A 1 -71.17 14.00 19.61
C MET A 1 -70.50 13.50 18.33
N PHE A 2 -69.22 13.81 18.09
CA PHE A 2 -68.06 13.04 18.56
C PHE A 2 -68.27 11.54 18.44
N TYR A 3 -67.68 10.90 17.42
CA TYR A 3 -66.55 9.97 17.60
C TYR A 3 -65.83 9.77 16.26
N LEU A 4 -64.57 10.20 16.22
CA LEU A 4 -63.55 9.73 15.27
C LEU A 4 -63.43 8.20 15.42
N LYS A 5 -63.66 7.45 14.35
CA LYS A 5 -63.17 6.08 14.24
C LYS A 5 -62.09 6.07 13.16
N SER A 6 -60.86 6.17 13.64
CA SER A 6 -59.61 6.06 12.90
C SER A 6 -59.59 4.80 12.02
N GLY A 7 -59.15 4.98 10.78
CA GLY A 7 -58.92 3.91 9.82
C GLY A 7 -57.87 4.35 8.81
N THR A 8 -56.65 4.60 9.30
CA THR A 8 -55.45 4.73 8.48
C THR A 8 -55.16 3.39 7.81
N MET A 9 -55.66 3.22 6.60
CA MET A 9 -55.37 2.05 5.75
C MET A 9 -54.01 2.23 5.10
N ALA A 10 -53.08 1.39 5.58
CA ALA A 10 -51.87 0.92 4.90
C ALA A 10 -50.79 1.96 4.56
N ASN A 11 -50.07 2.38 5.61
CA ASN A 11 -48.63 2.62 5.48
C ASN A 11 -47.99 1.29 5.08
N GLN A 12 -47.37 1.31 3.91
CA GLN A 12 -46.60 0.22 3.31
C GLN A 12 -45.66 -0.38 4.37
N PRO A 13 -45.74 -1.69 4.70
CA PRO A 13 -44.62 -2.34 5.35
C PRO A 13 -43.51 -2.35 4.31
N THR A 14 -42.60 -1.38 4.40
CA THR A 14 -41.27 -1.58 3.83
C THR A 14 -40.68 -2.71 4.66
N THR A 15 -40.84 -3.94 4.17
CA THR A 15 -40.09 -5.11 4.65
C THR A 15 -38.65 -4.85 4.28
N THR A 16 -37.99 -4.00 5.06
CA THR A 16 -36.55 -4.01 5.20
C THR A 16 -36.26 -5.36 5.84
N GLU A 17 -36.03 -6.35 4.97
CA GLU A 17 -35.76 -7.73 5.36
C GLU A 17 -34.73 -7.71 6.49
N PRO A 18 -35.00 -8.29 7.66
CA PRO A 18 -34.03 -8.35 8.75
C PRO A 18 -32.72 -9.01 8.29
N ILE A 19 -32.81 -9.83 7.24
CA ILE A 19 -31.70 -10.42 6.51
C ILE A 19 -30.81 -9.36 5.85
N GLN A 20 -31.38 -8.34 5.21
CA GLN A 20 -30.61 -7.25 4.59
C GLN A 20 -29.91 -6.39 5.64
N LEU A 21 -30.57 -6.10 6.77
CA LEU A 21 -29.92 -5.38 7.87
C LEU A 21 -28.79 -6.20 8.50
N ALA A 22 -29.00 -7.49 8.74
CA ALA A 22 -27.96 -8.37 9.26
C ALA A 22 -26.78 -8.49 8.29
N GLN A 23 -27.04 -8.56 6.97
CA GLN A 23 -26.01 -8.58 5.93
C GLN A 23 -25.17 -7.30 5.94
N ILE A 24 -25.82 -6.13 5.97
CA ILE A 24 -25.13 -4.82 6.00
C ILE A 24 -24.33 -4.67 7.29
N LEU A 25 -24.86 -5.08 8.44
CA LEU A 25 -24.15 -5.02 9.71
C LEU A 25 -22.98 -6.02 9.78
N SER A 26 -23.12 -7.20 9.16
CA SER A 26 -22.05 -8.18 9.00
C SER A 26 -20.93 -7.68 8.08
N ASP A 27 -21.29 -7.03 6.97
CA ASP A 27 -20.34 -6.41 6.04
C ASP A 27 -19.61 -5.25 6.72
N LEU A 28 -20.31 -4.38 7.46
CA LEU A 28 -19.68 -3.29 8.20
C LEU A 28 -18.77 -3.78 9.32
N ASN A 29 -19.13 -4.87 10.01
CA ASN A 29 -18.26 -5.48 11.02
C ASN A 29 -17.03 -6.16 10.40
N SER A 30 -17.17 -6.74 9.20
CA SER A 30 -16.05 -7.29 8.43
C SER A 30 -15.15 -6.20 7.84
N LEU A 31 -15.69 -5.05 7.41
CA LEU A 31 -14.89 -3.87 7.02
C LEU A 31 -14.14 -3.25 8.21
N ARG A 32 -14.66 -3.45 9.43
CA ARG A 32 -13.97 -3.10 10.69
C ARG A 32 -12.79 -4.04 11.01
N ALA A 33 -12.36 -4.88 10.06
CA ALA A 33 -11.11 -5.65 10.11
C ALA A 33 -9.84 -4.79 10.21
N CYS A 34 -9.95 -3.47 10.25
CA CYS A 34 -8.90 -2.62 10.80
C CYS A 34 -9.17 -2.41 12.30
N ASP A 35 -8.40 -3.09 13.14
CA ASP A 35 -8.43 -2.85 14.59
C ASP A 35 -8.26 -1.34 14.82
N PRO A 36 -9.22 -0.67 15.49
CA PRO A 36 -9.11 0.77 15.73
C PRO A 36 -7.85 1.10 16.54
N SER A 37 -7.40 0.17 17.39
CA SER A 37 -6.13 0.28 18.09
C SER A 37 -4.92 0.20 17.16
N SER A 38 -4.93 -0.65 16.14
CA SER A 38 -3.85 -0.75 15.14
C SER A 38 -3.86 0.46 14.20
N ALA A 39 -5.04 0.95 13.78
CA ALA A 39 -5.16 2.18 13.01
C ALA A 39 -4.63 3.39 13.81
N LEU A 40 -4.99 3.49 15.08
CA LEU A 40 -4.48 4.54 15.98
C LEU A 40 -2.99 4.34 16.23
N ALA A 41 -2.50 3.12 16.40
CA ALA A 41 -1.07 2.84 16.54
C ALA A 41 -0.29 3.25 15.29
N LEU A 42 -0.81 3.06 14.07
CA LEU A 42 -0.16 3.56 12.85
C LEU A 42 -0.19 5.08 12.75
N VAL A 43 -1.26 5.72 13.20
CA VAL A 43 -1.40 7.19 13.23
C VAL A 43 -0.58 7.83 14.35
N SER A 44 -0.42 7.16 15.49
CA SER A 44 0.33 7.63 16.67
C SER A 44 1.79 7.24 16.64
N ALA A 45 2.14 6.13 15.97
CA ALA A 45 3.50 5.78 15.60
C ALA A 45 3.97 6.54 14.35
N ARG A 46 3.19 7.53 13.87
CA ARG A 46 3.71 8.54 12.95
C ARG A 46 4.98 9.07 13.63
N PRO A 47 6.18 8.78 13.08
CA PRO A 47 7.39 9.20 13.72
C PRO A 47 7.31 10.72 13.70
N ASN A 48 7.30 11.33 14.89
CA ASN A 48 7.68 12.72 14.98
C ASN A 48 9.03 12.77 14.25
N THR A 49 9.11 13.59 13.20
CA THR A 49 10.22 13.67 12.25
C THR A 49 11.49 14.17 12.94
N SER A 50 12.03 13.34 13.83
CA SER A 50 13.19 13.55 14.68
C SER A 50 13.64 12.14 15.06
N THR A 51 14.24 11.44 14.10
CA THR A 51 15.71 11.34 14.07
C THR A 51 16.26 10.76 15.37
N SER A 52 16.37 9.45 15.43
CA SER A 52 17.28 8.67 16.28
C SER A 52 17.34 7.28 15.65
N THR A 53 18.42 6.77 15.06
CA THR A 53 19.81 7.17 15.07
C THR A 53 20.45 6.50 13.85
N ILE A 54 20.54 7.20 12.72
CA ILE A 54 21.71 7.06 11.86
C ILE A 54 22.58 8.23 12.28
N THR A 55 23.67 7.92 12.96
CA THR A 55 24.77 8.82 13.24
C THR A 55 25.07 9.70 12.03
N SER A 56 24.65 10.96 12.05
CA SER A 56 25.28 12.10 11.37
C SER A 56 24.58 13.40 11.78
N SER A 57 25.12 13.98 12.84
CA SER A 57 25.36 15.41 13.03
C SER A 57 24.63 16.39 12.09
N VAL A 58 23.80 17.25 12.69
CA VAL A 58 23.86 18.73 12.54
C VAL A 58 24.38 19.20 11.17
N GLY A 59 23.46 19.33 10.19
CA GLY A 59 23.77 19.76 8.82
C GLY A 59 22.55 19.68 7.88
N THR A 60 21.39 20.14 8.34
CA THR A 60 20.07 19.59 7.97
C THR A 60 19.51 19.99 6.60
N THR A 61 20.08 20.96 5.88
CA THR A 61 19.68 21.28 4.50
C THR A 61 20.57 20.57 3.48
N SER A 62 21.89 20.73 3.61
CA SER A 62 22.85 20.09 2.69
C SER A 62 22.83 18.56 2.74
N ALA A 63 22.60 17.95 3.92
CA ALA A 63 22.50 16.50 4.03
C ALA A 63 21.20 15.94 3.42
N GLN A 64 20.09 16.69 3.48
CA GLN A 64 18.85 16.31 2.81
C GLN A 64 18.98 16.43 1.30
N ASP A 65 19.65 17.46 0.79
CA ASP A 65 19.93 17.62 -0.63
C ASP A 65 20.85 16.50 -1.15
N ALA A 66 21.85 16.11 -0.36
CA ALA A 66 22.72 14.97 -0.68
C ALA A 66 21.95 13.64 -0.72
N GLU A 67 21.02 13.43 0.21
CA GLU A 67 20.18 12.23 0.22
C GLU A 67 19.16 12.22 -0.93
N LEU A 68 18.56 13.37 -1.24
CA LEU A 68 17.70 13.55 -2.41
C LEU A 68 18.44 13.30 -3.72
N ASN A 69 19.68 13.76 -3.83
CA ASN A 69 20.51 13.49 -5.00
C ASN A 69 20.87 12.00 -5.10
N ARG A 70 21.25 11.35 -3.99
CA ARG A 70 21.46 9.89 -3.96
C ARG A 70 20.21 9.12 -4.38
N ALA A 71 19.03 9.51 -3.91
CA ALA A 71 17.78 8.88 -4.27
C ALA A 71 17.48 9.04 -5.77
N LYS A 72 17.74 10.21 -6.36
CA LYS A 72 17.60 10.45 -7.80
C LYS A 72 18.57 9.62 -8.63
N ASP A 73 19.83 9.53 -8.20
CA ASP A 73 20.84 8.72 -8.87
C ASP A 73 20.45 7.23 -8.86
N LEU A 74 19.94 6.74 -7.73
CA LEU A 74 19.45 5.37 -7.61
C LEU A 74 18.25 5.11 -8.54
N LEU A 75 17.33 6.07 -8.65
CA LEU A 75 16.16 5.97 -9.51
C LEU A 75 16.55 5.96 -11.00
N ARG A 76 17.52 6.80 -11.38
CA ARG A 76 18.10 6.83 -12.71
C ARG A 76 18.77 5.50 -13.05
N LEU A 77 19.61 4.99 -12.15
CA LEU A 77 20.29 3.71 -12.34
C LEU A 77 19.27 2.56 -12.49
N HIS A 78 18.22 2.54 -11.66
CA HIS A 78 17.15 1.54 -11.78
C HIS A 78 16.46 1.62 -13.14
N HIS A 79 16.20 2.83 -13.64
CA HIS A 79 15.62 3.03 -14.96
C HIS A 79 16.52 2.50 -16.08
N GLU A 80 17.81 2.85 -16.06
CA GLU A 80 18.80 2.40 -17.05
C GLU A 80 18.94 0.87 -17.05
N VAL A 81 19.04 0.25 -15.86
CA VAL A 81 19.09 -1.21 -15.71
C VAL A 81 17.80 -1.86 -16.22
N LYS A 82 16.64 -1.29 -15.89
CA LYS A 82 15.35 -1.81 -16.36
C LYS A 82 15.24 -1.71 -17.88
N GLU A 83 15.67 -0.61 -18.49
CA GLU A 83 15.67 -0.44 -19.93
C GLU A 83 16.61 -1.44 -20.61
N ALA A 84 17.84 -1.59 -20.11
CA ALA A 84 18.80 -2.58 -20.61
C ALA A 84 18.27 -4.02 -20.47
N HIS A 85 17.55 -4.31 -19.38
CA HIS A 85 16.88 -5.58 -19.18
C HIS A 85 15.71 -5.79 -20.16
N THR A 86 14.85 -4.78 -20.38
CA THR A 86 13.76 -4.86 -21.36
C THR A 86 14.26 -4.99 -22.80
N ARG A 87 15.43 -4.41 -23.09
CA ARG A 87 16.12 -4.51 -24.38
C ARG A 87 16.77 -5.88 -24.59
N GLY A 88 16.89 -6.68 -23.53
CA GLY A 88 17.41 -8.04 -23.56
C GLY A 88 18.94 -8.13 -23.75
N GLU A 89 19.65 -7.00 -23.69
CA GLU A 89 21.11 -6.95 -23.90
C GLU A 89 21.85 -7.65 -22.76
N LEU A 90 21.43 -7.38 -21.52
CA LEU A 90 21.99 -8.02 -20.33
C LEU A 90 21.74 -9.53 -20.30
N GLY A 91 20.59 -9.98 -20.80
CA GLY A 91 20.26 -11.41 -20.86
C GLY A 91 21.14 -12.16 -21.85
N LYS A 92 21.44 -11.56 -23.01
CA LYS A 92 22.33 -12.15 -24.02
C LYS A 92 23.77 -12.26 -23.52
N GLU A 93 24.31 -11.18 -22.96
CA GLU A 93 25.68 -11.16 -22.46
C GLU A 93 25.88 -12.14 -21.30
N LEU A 94 24.88 -12.25 -20.41
CA LEU A 94 24.91 -13.18 -19.28
C LEU A 94 24.78 -14.64 -19.74
N GLU A 95 23.95 -14.92 -20.76
CA GLU A 95 23.87 -16.26 -21.34
C GLU A 95 25.16 -16.67 -22.07
N GLU A 96 25.79 -15.75 -22.79
CA GLU A 96 27.08 -15.97 -23.44
C GLU A 96 28.20 -16.24 -22.41
N ALA A 97 28.22 -15.48 -21.31
CA ALA A 97 29.13 -15.71 -20.20
C ALA A 97 28.88 -17.08 -19.54
N ARG A 98 27.62 -17.50 -19.37
CA ARG A 98 27.26 -18.83 -18.86
C ARG A 98 27.74 -19.94 -19.79
N GLU A 99 27.60 -19.78 -21.10
CA GLU A 99 28.14 -20.73 -22.07
C GLU A 99 29.67 -20.81 -22.03
N ALA A 100 30.36 -19.67 -21.87
CA ALA A 100 31.82 -19.65 -21.74
C ALA A 100 32.30 -20.41 -20.49
N VAL A 101 31.60 -20.27 -19.37
CA VAL A 101 31.90 -21.04 -18.14
C VAL A 101 31.57 -22.52 -18.32
N ARG A 102 30.43 -22.87 -18.93
CA ARG A 102 30.09 -24.27 -19.23
C ARG A 102 31.16 -24.95 -20.09
N ARG A 103 31.64 -24.26 -21.12
CA ARG A 103 32.69 -24.76 -22.02
C ARG A 103 34.04 -24.95 -21.33
N SER A 104 34.38 -24.12 -20.34
CA SER A 104 35.65 -24.21 -19.60
C SER A 104 35.61 -25.19 -18.44
N VAL A 105 34.43 -25.44 -17.84
CA VAL A 105 34.25 -26.39 -16.72
C VAL A 105 33.86 -27.79 -17.19
N GLY A 106 33.21 -27.92 -18.34
CA GLY A 106 32.76 -29.21 -18.90
C GLY A 106 33.71 -29.86 -19.90
N GLY A 107 34.93 -29.31 -20.07
CA GLY A 107 36.00 -29.84 -20.93
C GLY A 107 37.02 -30.67 -20.17
#